data_AF-A0A6N7LPB4-F1
#
_entry.id   AF-A0A6N7LPB4-F1
#
_cell.length_a   1.000
_cell.length_b   1.000
_cell.length_c   1.000
_cell.angle_alpha   90.00
_cell.angle_beta   90.00
_cell.angle_gamma   90.00
#
_symmetry.space_group_name_H-M   'P 1'
#
loop_
_entity.id
_entity.type
_entity.pdbx_description
1 polymer ?
#
loop_
_entity_poly.entity_id
_entity_poly.type
_entity_poly.pdbx_seq_one_letter_code
_entity_poly.pdbx_strand_id
1 'polypeptide(L)'
;MNTIIRSVGQVTEKAFMAQPVVFRALQLMFALAAYAAGIYLVDLATADARIPVILFAVYFLPAVLRAWLQLYWQLRGDVRAVKPERHLA
;
A
#
# COMPACT_ATOMS: atom_id res chain seq x y z
N MET A 1 21.37 27.20 14.40
CA MET A 1 21.45 25.92 13.63
C MET A 1 20.52 24.82 14.13
N ASN A 2 20.13 24.80 15.42
CA ASN A 2 19.27 23.75 15.99
C ASN A 2 17.75 23.88 15.68
N THR A 3 17.30 25.06 15.24
CA THR A 3 15.90 25.36 14.91
C THR A 3 15.46 24.94 13.50
N ILE A 4 16.39 24.90 12.55
CA ILE A 4 16.11 24.51 11.15
C ILE A 4 15.90 22.99 11.05
N ILE A 5 16.67 22.19 11.79
CA ILE A 5 16.54 20.73 11.83
C ILE A 5 15.19 20.32 12.43
N ARG A 6 14.72 21.05 13.46
CA ARG A 6 13.42 20.83 14.09
C ARG A 6 12.25 21.13 13.15
N SER A 7 12.35 22.18 12.32
CA SER A 7 11.28 22.50 11.38
C SER A 7 11.23 21.52 10.21
N VAL A 8 12.38 21.07 9.69
CA VAL A 8 12.43 20.03 8.64
C VAL A 8 11.86 18.71 9.18
N GLY A 9 12.20 18.31 10.41
CA GLY A 9 11.61 17.13 11.06
C GLY A 9 10.08 17.24 11.17
N GLN A 10 9.55 18.37 11.63
CA GLN A 10 8.10 18.57 11.78
C GLN A 10 7.35 18.72 10.44
N VAL A 11 7.97 19.32 9.43
CA VAL A 11 7.40 19.40 8.07
C VAL A 11 7.40 18.01 7.43
N THR A 12 8.44 17.20 7.67
CA THR A 12 8.52 15.81 7.18
C THR A 12 7.50 14.93 7.88
N GLU A 13 7.36 15.01 9.20
CA GLU A 13 6.33 14.29 9.98
C GLU A 13 4.91 14.67 9.53
N LYS A 14 4.64 15.97 9.36
CA LYS A 14 3.34 16.45 8.88
C LYS A 14 3.11 16.09 7.41
N ALA A 15 4.13 16.09 6.55
CA ALA A 15 4.00 15.68 5.16
C ALA A 15 3.77 14.17 5.04
N PHE A 16 4.41 13.35 5.87
CA PHE A 16 4.21 11.90 5.94
C PHE A 16 2.80 11.55 6.44
N MET A 17 2.30 12.29 7.43
CA MET A 17 0.92 12.16 7.93
C MET A 17 -0.12 12.74 6.96
N ALA A 18 0.25 13.74 6.15
CA ALA A 18 -0.64 14.41 5.19
C ALA A 18 -0.75 13.70 3.83
N GLN A 19 0.10 12.69 3.54
CA GLN A 19 0.04 11.92 2.30
C GLN A 19 -0.54 10.53 2.53
N PRO A 20 -1.88 10.38 2.54
CA PRO A 20 -2.54 9.08 2.69
C PRO A 20 -2.14 8.07 1.61
N VAL A 21 -1.63 8.56 0.47
CA VAL A 21 -1.12 7.73 -0.64
C VAL A 21 0.15 6.98 -0.26
N VAL A 22 1.12 7.63 0.41
CA VAL A 22 2.39 6.97 0.79
C VAL A 22 2.13 5.85 1.79
N PHE A 23 1.30 6.13 2.80
CA PHE A 23 0.90 5.13 3.79
C PHE A 23 0.19 3.93 3.15
N ARG A 24 -0.72 4.17 2.20
CA ARG A 24 -1.43 3.09 1.51
C ARG A 24 -0.59 2.35 0.46
N ALA A 25 0.34 3.03 -0.20
CA ALA A 25 1.32 2.38 -1.05
C ALA A 25 2.21 1.45 -0.23
N LEU A 26 2.66 1.90 0.95
CA LEU A 26 3.40 1.07 1.89
C LEU A 26 2.56 -0.10 2.40
N GLN A 27 1.28 0.13 2.72
CA GLN A 27 0.34 -0.92 3.10
C GLN A 27 0.16 -1.96 1.97
N LEU A 28 0.12 -1.53 0.71
CA LEU A 28 0.07 -2.43 -0.45
C LEU A 28 1.37 -3.24 -0.57
N MET A 29 2.54 -2.62 -0.43
CA MET A 29 3.82 -3.32 -0.43
C MET A 29 3.89 -4.36 0.69
N PHE A 30 3.41 -4.00 1.88
CA PHE A 30 3.32 -4.93 3.01
C PHE A 30 2.37 -6.09 2.72
N ALA A 31 1.20 -5.84 2.12
CA ALA A 31 0.26 -6.88 1.72
C ALA A 31 0.85 -7.85 0.69
N LEU A 32 1.58 -7.34 -0.30
CA LEU A 32 2.31 -8.17 -1.28
C LEU A 32 3.42 -8.99 -0.64
N ALA A 33 4.22 -8.37 0.24
CA ALA A 33 5.28 -9.05 0.96
C ALA A 33 4.73 -10.17 1.85
N ALA A 34 3.65 -9.90 2.60
CA ALA A 34 2.98 -10.88 3.44
C ALA A 34 2.39 -12.03 2.61
N TYR A 35 1.85 -11.74 1.43
CA TYR A 35 1.32 -12.76 0.51
C TYR A 35 2.42 -13.70 0.01
N ALA A 36 3.54 -13.15 -0.47
CA ALA A 36 4.68 -13.95 -0.92
C ALA A 36 5.33 -14.74 0.24
N ALA A 37 5.50 -14.10 1.40
CA ALA A 37 6.02 -14.76 2.59
C ALA A 37 5.10 -15.89 3.06
N GLY A 38 3.79 -15.71 3.01
CA GLY A 38 2.81 -16.74 3.36
C GLY A 38 2.87 -17.94 2.42
N ILE A 39 2.99 -17.70 1.10
CA ILE A 39 3.20 -18.79 0.12
C ILE A 39 4.47 -19.56 0.45
N TYR A 40 5.58 -18.87 0.69
CA TYR A 40 6.86 -19.49 1.03
C TYR A 40 6.80 -20.31 2.34
N LEU A 41 6.17 -19.77 3.38
CA LEU A 41 6.01 -20.47 4.65
C LEU A 41 5.12 -21.71 4.52
N VAL A 42 4.05 -21.64 3.72
CA VAL A 42 3.17 -22.78 3.46
C VAL A 42 3.92 -23.84 2.66
N ASP A 43 4.66 -23.47 1.61
CA ASP A 43 5.48 -24.38 0.81
C ASP A 43 6.52 -25.11 1.68
N LEU A 44 7.23 -24.37 2.53
CA LEU A 44 8.18 -24.94 3.48
C LEU A 44 7.53 -25.90 4.49
N ALA A 45 6.31 -25.59 4.93
CA ALA A 45 5.56 -26.42 5.87
C ALA A 45 4.92 -27.65 5.22
N THR A 46 4.76 -27.66 3.89
CA THR A 46 4.06 -28.71 3.15
C THR A 46 4.89 -29.22 1.97
N ALA A 47 6.00 -29.88 2.30
CA ALA A 47 7.06 -30.30 1.38
C ALA A 47 6.63 -31.17 0.17
N ASP A 48 5.40 -31.71 0.13
CA ASP A 48 4.91 -32.55 -0.98
C ASP A 48 3.48 -32.22 -1.43
N ALA A 49 2.80 -31.29 -0.78
CA ALA A 49 1.41 -30.98 -1.06
C ALA A 49 1.30 -29.60 -1.72
N ARG A 50 1.00 -29.59 -3.02
CA ARG A 50 0.73 -28.34 -3.75
C ARG A 50 -0.62 -27.71 -3.39
N ILE A 51 -1.55 -28.51 -2.87
CA ILE A 51 -2.92 -28.09 -2.56
C ILE A 51 -2.94 -27.00 -1.46
N PRO A 52 -2.26 -27.14 -0.31
CA PRO A 52 -2.15 -26.09 0.71
C PRO A 52 -1.64 -24.74 0.17
N VAL A 53 -0.62 -24.77 -0.69
CA VAL A 53 -0.06 -23.56 -1.32
C VAL A 53 -1.10 -22.88 -2.21
N ILE A 54 -1.80 -23.64 -3.04
CA ILE A 54 -2.86 -23.12 -3.91
C ILE A 54 -4.02 -22.56 -3.07
N LEU A 55 -4.43 -23.26 -2.02
CA LEU A 55 -5.51 -22.80 -1.13
C LEU A 55 -5.12 -21.51 -0.43
N PHE A 56 -3.89 -21.40 0.08
CA PHE A 56 -3.40 -20.16 0.68
C PHE A 56 -3.40 -19.02 -0.34
N ALA A 57 -2.82 -19.25 -1.52
CA ALA A 57 -2.74 -18.27 -2.59
C ALA A 57 -4.13 -17.76 -2.99
N VAL A 58 -5.06 -18.67 -3.29
CA VAL A 58 -6.43 -18.31 -3.72
C VAL A 58 -7.22 -17.64 -2.60
N TYR A 59 -7.08 -18.08 -1.35
CA TYR A 59 -7.84 -17.55 -0.23
C TYR A 59 -7.35 -16.16 0.22
N PHE A 60 -6.04 -15.89 0.11
CA PHE A 60 -5.48 -14.59 0.45
C PHE A 60 -5.44 -13.59 -0.71
N LEU A 61 -5.57 -14.05 -1.97
CA LEU A 61 -5.62 -13.19 -3.15
C LEU A 61 -6.66 -12.04 -3.04
N PRO A 62 -7.89 -12.25 -2.53
CA PRO A 62 -8.88 -11.18 -2.40
C PRO A 62 -8.44 -10.06 -1.45
N ALA A 63 -7.66 -10.37 -0.41
CA ALA A 63 -7.14 -9.37 0.52
C ALA A 63 -6.10 -8.46 -0.15
N VAL A 64 -5.20 -9.06 -0.94
CA VAL A 64 -4.21 -8.32 -1.75
C VAL A 64 -4.92 -7.47 -2.80
N LEU A 65 -5.90 -8.04 -3.51
CA LEU A 65 -6.68 -7.33 -4.52
C LEU A 65 -7.45 -6.15 -3.92
N ARG A 66 -8.01 -6.31 -2.72
CA ARG A 66 -8.70 -5.24 -2.00
C ARG A 66 -7.75 -4.10 -1.65
N ALA A 67 -6.56 -4.38 -1.14
CA ALA A 67 -5.54 -3.35 -0.87
C ALA A 67 -5.13 -2.62 -2.16
N TRP A 68 -4.98 -3.35 -3.26
CA TRP A 68 -4.65 -2.77 -4.56
C TRP A 68 -5.77 -1.88 -5.10
N LEU A 69 -7.03 -2.32 -5.02
CA LEU A 69 -8.19 -1.53 -5.39
C LEU A 69 -8.29 -0.25 -4.57
N GLN A 70 -8.10 -0.31 -3.25
CA GLN A 70 -8.13 0.88 -2.39
C GLN A 70 -7.10 1.93 -2.80
N LEU A 71 -5.90 1.50 -3.22
CA LEU A 71 -4.88 2.39 -3.75
C LEU A 71 -5.28 2.97 -5.11
N TYR A 72 -5.76 2.12 -6.04
CA TYR A 72 -6.21 2.54 -7.36
C TYR A 72 -7.32 3.61 -7.30
N TRP A 73 -8.33 3.38 -6.46
CA TRP A 73 -9.45 4.30 -6.31
C TRP A 73 -9.02 5.65 -5.74
N GLN A 74 -8.03 5.68 -4.85
CA GLN A 74 -7.50 6.92 -4.33
C GLN A 74 -6.63 7.67 -5.33
N LEU A 75 -5.72 6.99 -6.02
CA LEU A 75 -4.96 7.60 -7.10
C LEU A 75 -5.89 8.24 -8.14
N ARG A 76 -6.98 7.55 -8.47
CA ARG A 76 -8.03 8.10 -9.35
C ARG A 76 -8.72 9.33 -8.72
N GLY A 77 -8.98 9.33 -7.42
CA GLY A 77 -9.53 10.46 -6.67
C GLY A 77 -8.60 11.68 -6.67
N ASP A 78 -7.33 11.48 -6.39
CA ASP A 78 -6.31 12.53 -6.35
C ASP A 78 -6.08 13.13 -7.75
N VAL A 79 -6.02 12.30 -8.80
CA VAL A 79 -5.93 12.79 -10.19
C VAL A 79 -7.14 13.64 -10.58
N ARG A 80 -8.33 13.33 -10.06
CA ARG A 80 -9.54 14.17 -10.26
C ARG A 80 -9.49 15.47 -9.48
N ALA A 81 -8.93 15.46 -8.26
CA ALA A 81 -8.76 16.67 -7.45
C ALA A 81 -7.69 17.61 -8.01
N VAL A 82 -6.69 17.08 -8.72
CA VAL A 82 -5.65 17.86 -9.41
C VAL A 82 -6.14 18.42 -10.75
N LYS A 83 -7.30 17.99 -11.26
CA LYS A 83 -7.88 18.60 -12.45
C LYS A 83 -8.27 20.04 -12.08
N PRO A 84 -7.55 21.06 -12.59
CA PRO A 84 -7.81 22.43 -12.18
C PRO A 84 -9.24 22.76 -12.58
N GLU A 85 -9.97 23.41 -11.66
CA GLU A 85 -11.10 24.23 -12.08
C GLU A 85 -10.58 25.09 -13.23
N ARG A 86 -11.01 24.78 -14.45
CA ARG A 86 -11.00 25.76 -15.52
C ARG A 86 -11.94 26.83 -15.01
N HIS A 87 -11.36 27.84 -14.35
CA HIS A 87 -12.00 29.14 -14.15
C HIS A 87 -12.31 29.67 -15.55
N LEU A 88 -13.50 29.31 -16.04
CA LEU A 88 -14.23 30.06 -17.03
C LEU A 88 -15.04 31.08 -16.22
N ALA A 89 -14.45 32.25 -16.00
CA ALA A 89 -15.13 33.53 -15.79
C ALA A 89 -14.07 34.63 -15.72
#